data_AF-A0A915P5M8-F1
#
_entry.id   AF-A0A915P5M8-F1
#
_cell.length_a   1.000
_cell.length_b   1.000
_cell.length_c   1.000
_cell.angle_alpha   90.00
_cell.angle_beta   90.00
_cell.angle_gamma   90.00
#
_symmetry.space_group_name_H-M   'P 1'
#
loop_
_entity.id
_entity.type
_entity.pdbx_description
1 polymer ?
#
loop_
_entity_poly.entity_id
_entity_poly.type
_entity_poly.pdbx_seq_one_letter_code
_entity_poly.pdbx_strand_id
1 'polypeptide(L)'
;MHSVGFYHEHERWDRDNYLIILWQNIDREAVDQFGRVDLLESSVYGQKYDYNSIMHYDSLAFSRNGRETLVAREPEMTKVMGSATDFSQTDLAKIRGMYQCIVKPALPLWHPFPTNWFSPYLMSTRPFTAGTPLKQQNTPILFQNNLENWGPNRLPQCPFWAAYCNFPLYGRLLQELCPQTCAAVFQKSALSYSNLRMQNPMFNRNLRRRKR
;
A
#
# COMPACT_ATOMS: atom_id res chain seq x y z
N MET A 1 7.73 -4.91 0.81
CA MET A 1 6.60 -4.47 -0.05
C MET A 1 5.23 -4.93 0.45
N HIS A 2 5.13 -5.92 1.35
CA HIS A 2 3.85 -6.33 1.95
C HIS A 2 3.00 -5.20 2.51
N SER A 3 3.59 -4.25 3.24
CA SER A 3 2.85 -3.14 3.84
C SER A 3 2.15 -2.24 2.82
N VAL A 4 2.65 -2.22 1.58
CA VAL A 4 2.03 -1.48 0.48
C VAL A 4 1.12 -2.36 -0.37
N GLY A 5 0.77 -3.59 0.07
CA GLY A 5 -0.32 -4.38 -0.52
C GLY A 5 0.10 -5.49 -1.51
N PHE A 6 1.36 -5.92 -1.51
CA PHE A 6 1.82 -7.00 -2.38
C PHE A 6 2.08 -8.31 -1.62
N TYR A 7 1.58 -9.41 -2.17
CA TYR A 7 1.94 -10.77 -1.80
C TYR A 7 3.32 -11.15 -2.38
N HIS A 8 3.83 -12.33 -2.01
CA HIS A 8 5.06 -12.81 -2.61
C HIS A 8 4.88 -13.13 -4.10
N GLU A 9 5.94 -12.98 -4.90
CA GLU A 9 5.85 -13.21 -6.34
C GLU A 9 5.53 -14.67 -6.66
N HIS A 10 6.02 -15.62 -5.85
CA HIS A 10 5.68 -17.04 -5.98
C HIS A 10 4.26 -17.38 -5.52
N GLU A 11 3.47 -16.43 -5.02
CA GLU A 11 2.06 -16.67 -4.65
C GLU A 11 1.10 -16.28 -5.77
N ARG A 12 1.61 -15.77 -6.90
CA ARG A 12 0.80 -15.44 -8.06
C ARG A 12 -0.03 -16.62 -8.56
N TRP A 13 -1.24 -16.32 -9.01
CA TRP A 13 -2.16 -17.29 -9.59
C TRP A 13 -1.57 -18.01 -10.82
N ASP A 14 -0.73 -17.33 -11.61
CA ASP A 14 -0.11 -17.83 -12.85
C ASP A 14 1.30 -18.41 -12.65
N ARG A 15 1.79 -18.50 -11.41
CA ARG A 15 3.17 -18.90 -11.10
C ARG A 15 3.58 -20.26 -11.69
N ASP A 16 2.65 -21.19 -11.84
CA ASP A 16 2.99 -22.57 -12.24
C ASP A 16 3.44 -22.64 -13.71
N ASN A 17 3.26 -21.55 -14.47
CA ASN A 17 3.83 -21.34 -15.81
C ASN A 17 5.32 -20.97 -15.78
N TYR A 18 5.86 -20.61 -14.61
CA TYR A 18 7.21 -20.08 -14.41
C TYR A 18 8.00 -20.87 -13.38
N LEU A 19 7.32 -21.49 -12.41
CA LEU A 19 7.91 -22.23 -11.31
C LEU A 19 7.43 -23.68 -11.24
N ILE A 20 8.27 -24.49 -10.62
CA ILE A 20 7.98 -25.84 -10.15
C ILE A 20 8.20 -25.84 -8.64
N ILE A 21 7.18 -26.24 -7.89
CA ILE A 21 7.25 -26.38 -6.43
C ILE A 21 7.54 -27.84 -6.08
N LEU A 22 8.64 -28.08 -5.38
CA LEU A 22 9.07 -29.40 -4.91
C LEU A 22 8.52 -29.66 -3.51
N TRP A 23 7.22 -29.95 -3.42
CA TRP A 23 6.48 -30.15 -2.16
C TRP A 23 7.14 -31.14 -1.19
N GLN A 24 7.82 -32.17 -1.71
CA GLN A 24 8.54 -33.15 -0.91
C GLN A 24 9.79 -32.60 -0.19
N ASN A 25 10.25 -31.40 -0.51
CA ASN A 25 11.38 -30.75 0.15
C ASN A 25 10.94 -29.66 1.14
N ILE A 26 9.66 -29.29 1.14
CA ILE A 26 9.12 -28.23 2.01
C ILE A 26 8.86 -28.78 3.42
N ASP A 27 9.17 -27.96 4.43
CA ASP A 27 8.78 -28.21 5.81
C ASP A 27 7.25 -28.39 5.92
N ARG A 28 6.82 -29.43 6.63
CA ARG A 28 5.39 -29.73 6.78
C ARG A 28 4.63 -28.59 7.46
N GLU A 29 5.29 -27.82 8.31
CA GLU A 29 4.69 -26.69 9.01
C GLU A 29 4.59 -25.42 8.15
N ALA A 30 5.25 -25.39 6.98
CA ALA A 30 5.32 -24.23 6.09
C ALA A 30 4.59 -24.43 4.75
N VAL A 31 3.84 -25.52 4.58
CA VAL A 31 3.14 -25.82 3.31
C VAL A 31 2.17 -24.71 2.91
N ASP A 32 1.55 -24.04 3.89
CA ASP A 32 0.64 -22.92 3.69
C ASP A 32 1.33 -21.67 3.10
N GLN A 33 2.64 -21.50 3.32
CA GLN A 33 3.46 -20.41 2.76
C GLN A 33 3.67 -20.49 1.24
N PHE A 34 3.25 -21.60 0.63
CA PHE A 34 3.32 -21.83 -0.82
C PHE A 34 1.93 -21.82 -1.46
N GLY A 35 0.90 -21.31 -0.77
CA GLY A 35 -0.42 -21.09 -1.34
C GLY A 35 -0.40 -20.16 -2.55
N ARG A 36 -1.39 -20.25 -3.44
CA ARG A 36 -1.64 -19.22 -4.46
C ARG A 36 -2.67 -18.25 -3.91
N VAL A 37 -2.52 -16.98 -4.23
CA VAL A 37 -3.53 -15.96 -3.96
C VAL A 37 -4.56 -15.97 -5.09
N ASP A 38 -5.83 -15.81 -4.72
CA ASP A 38 -6.94 -15.78 -5.68
C ASP A 38 -6.87 -14.53 -6.58
N LEU A 39 -7.42 -14.63 -7.79
CA LEU A 39 -7.57 -13.52 -8.73
C LEU A 39 -8.50 -12.41 -8.22
N LEU A 40 -9.41 -12.72 -7.30
CA LEU A 40 -10.26 -11.74 -6.64
C LEU A 40 -9.50 -10.88 -5.62
N GLU A 41 -8.36 -11.39 -5.13
CA GLU A 41 -7.56 -10.76 -4.08
C GLU A 41 -6.21 -10.23 -4.60
N SER A 42 -5.84 -10.56 -5.84
CA SER A 42 -4.56 -10.17 -6.44
C SER A 42 -4.68 -9.76 -7.90
N SER A 43 -3.78 -8.87 -8.34
CA SER A 43 -3.64 -8.45 -9.73
C SER A 43 -2.18 -8.41 -10.12
N VAL A 44 -1.89 -8.78 -11.37
CA VAL A 44 -0.52 -8.74 -11.93
C VAL A 44 -0.18 -7.35 -12.52
N TYR A 45 -1.15 -6.42 -12.55
CA TYR A 45 -0.99 -5.05 -13.10
C TYR A 45 -0.39 -5.02 -14.52
N GLY A 46 -0.75 -6.01 -15.34
CA GLY A 46 -0.23 -6.18 -16.70
C GLY A 46 1.27 -6.53 -16.79
N GLN A 47 1.91 -6.87 -15.66
CA GLN A 47 3.33 -7.19 -15.61
C GLN A 47 3.58 -8.70 -15.74
N LYS A 48 4.69 -9.05 -16.40
CA LYS A 48 5.19 -10.42 -16.49
C LYS A 48 5.62 -10.95 -15.12
N TYR A 49 5.84 -12.26 -15.03
CA TYR A 49 6.46 -12.87 -13.85
C TYR A 49 7.88 -12.34 -13.66
N ASP A 50 8.22 -11.99 -12.42
CA ASP A 50 9.50 -11.34 -12.13
C ASP A 50 10.35 -12.14 -11.13
N TYR A 51 11.27 -12.94 -11.66
CA TYR A 51 12.24 -13.67 -10.84
C TYR A 51 13.17 -12.76 -10.03
N ASN A 52 13.32 -11.48 -10.39
CA ASN A 52 14.15 -10.50 -9.67
C ASN A 52 13.34 -9.66 -8.68
N SER A 53 12.07 -9.97 -8.45
CA SER A 53 11.26 -9.21 -7.51
C SER A 53 11.84 -9.32 -6.10
N ILE A 54 11.85 -8.20 -5.36
CA ILE A 54 12.20 -8.20 -3.93
C ILE A 54 11.22 -9.04 -3.09
N MET A 55 10.08 -9.41 -3.68
CA MET A 55 9.04 -10.23 -3.08
C MET A 55 9.13 -11.71 -3.47
N HIS A 56 10.18 -12.13 -4.17
CA HIS A 56 10.35 -13.53 -4.56
C HIS A 56 11.14 -14.30 -3.48
N TYR A 57 10.64 -15.45 -3.05
CA TYR A 57 11.42 -16.38 -2.21
C TYR A 57 12.65 -16.93 -2.94
N ASP A 58 13.70 -17.27 -2.20
CA ASP A 58 14.83 -18.00 -2.76
C ASP A 58 14.48 -19.48 -3.03
N SER A 59 15.37 -20.21 -3.70
CA SER A 59 15.14 -21.60 -4.09
C SER A 59 15.13 -22.58 -2.91
N LEU A 60 15.65 -22.21 -1.74
CA LEU A 60 15.78 -23.06 -0.54
C LEU A 60 14.76 -22.69 0.55
N ALA A 61 13.87 -21.72 0.29
CA ALA A 61 12.89 -21.23 1.24
C ALA A 61 12.11 -22.40 1.87
N PHE A 62 12.08 -22.44 3.21
CA PHE A 62 11.39 -23.47 4.00
C PHE A 62 11.81 -24.92 3.65
N SER A 63 13.04 -25.13 3.18
CA SER A 63 13.56 -26.47 2.92
C SER A 63 13.78 -27.25 4.20
N ARG A 64 13.24 -28.47 4.27
CA ARG A 64 13.46 -29.40 5.40
C ARG A 64 14.72 -30.24 5.27
N ASN A 65 15.35 -30.25 4.10
CA ASN A 65 16.43 -31.19 3.77
C ASN A 65 17.60 -30.53 3.04
N GLY A 66 17.65 -29.19 3.02
CA GLY A 66 18.68 -28.41 2.34
C GLY A 66 18.66 -28.52 0.81
N ARG A 67 17.57 -29.06 0.24
CA ARG A 67 17.35 -29.13 -1.22
C ARG A 67 16.35 -28.06 -1.65
N GLU A 68 16.36 -27.73 -2.92
CA GLU A 68 15.47 -26.74 -3.52
C GLU A 68 13.99 -27.06 -3.27
N THR A 69 13.22 -26.06 -2.89
CA THR A 69 11.76 -26.08 -2.77
C THR A 69 11.10 -25.38 -3.96
N LEU A 70 11.76 -24.36 -4.52
CA LEU A 70 11.33 -23.63 -5.72
C LEU A 70 12.39 -23.77 -6.82
N VAL A 71 11.94 -24.21 -8.00
CA VAL A 71 12.77 -24.31 -9.20
C VAL A 71 12.11 -23.53 -10.32
N ALA A 72 12.85 -22.63 -10.96
CA ALA A 72 12.34 -21.93 -12.12
C ALA A 72 12.32 -22.86 -13.34
N ARG A 73 11.29 -22.72 -14.18
CA ARG A 73 11.21 -23.44 -15.46
C ARG A 73 12.30 -22.99 -16.43
N GLU A 74 12.77 -21.76 -16.29
CA GLU A 74 14.00 -21.26 -16.89
C GLU A 74 15.15 -21.53 -15.91
N PRO A 75 16.02 -22.53 -16.14
CA PRO A 75 16.96 -23.00 -15.11
C PRO A 75 17.90 -21.90 -14.60
N GLU A 76 18.30 -20.97 -15.47
CA GLU A 76 19.16 -19.83 -15.11
C GLU A 76 18.52 -18.89 -14.10
N MET A 77 17.19 -18.88 -13.98
CA MET A 77 16.48 -18.02 -13.05
C MET A 77 16.43 -18.61 -11.63
N THR A 78 16.66 -19.92 -11.45
CA THR A 78 16.57 -20.55 -10.13
C THR A 78 17.55 -19.93 -9.12
N LYS A 79 18.76 -19.59 -9.57
CA LYS A 79 19.79 -18.90 -8.78
C LYS A 79 19.54 -17.39 -8.57
N VAL A 80 18.61 -16.82 -9.33
CA VAL A 80 18.32 -15.38 -9.32
C VAL A 80 17.23 -15.07 -8.29
N MET A 81 16.25 -15.96 -8.16
CA MET A 81 15.15 -15.83 -7.21
C MET A 81 15.67 -15.61 -5.78
N GLY A 82 15.07 -14.65 -5.06
CA GLY A 82 15.41 -14.33 -3.67
C GLY A 82 16.76 -13.62 -3.46
N SER A 83 17.49 -13.27 -4.53
CA SER A 83 18.77 -12.55 -4.42
C SER A 83 18.65 -11.02 -4.47
N ALA A 84 17.43 -10.49 -4.66
CA ALA A 84 17.19 -9.06 -4.87
C ALA A 84 17.51 -8.23 -3.61
N THR A 85 18.26 -7.13 -3.79
CA THR A 85 18.60 -6.19 -2.71
C THR A 85 17.79 -4.89 -2.76
N ASP A 86 17.09 -4.64 -3.86
CA ASP A 86 16.26 -3.45 -4.10
C ASP A 86 15.06 -3.82 -4.99
N PHE A 87 14.12 -2.89 -5.16
CA PHE A 87 12.97 -3.07 -6.03
C PHE A 87 13.38 -3.29 -7.48
N SER A 88 12.79 -4.30 -8.11
CA SER A 88 12.91 -4.47 -9.55
C SER A 88 12.13 -3.37 -10.29
N GLN A 89 12.39 -3.21 -11.59
CA GLN A 89 11.57 -2.32 -12.41
C GLN A 89 10.09 -2.76 -12.45
N THR A 90 9.85 -4.07 -12.38
CA THR A 90 8.51 -4.64 -12.36
C THR A 90 7.81 -4.40 -11.01
N ASP A 91 8.53 -4.47 -9.89
CA ASP A 91 8.00 -4.10 -8.57
C ASP A 91 7.53 -2.64 -8.57
N LEU A 92 8.38 -1.73 -9.05
CA LEU A 92 8.04 -0.30 -9.16
C LEU A 92 6.87 -0.07 -10.12
N ALA A 93 6.81 -0.79 -11.25
CA ALA A 93 5.70 -0.71 -12.19
C ALA A 93 4.38 -1.17 -11.56
N LYS A 94 4.39 -2.28 -10.80
CA LYS A 94 3.22 -2.77 -10.06
C LYS A 94 2.76 -1.75 -9.02
N ILE A 95 3.67 -1.20 -8.22
CA ILE A 95 3.35 -0.15 -7.23
C ILE A 95 2.72 1.06 -7.92
N ARG A 96 3.32 1.54 -9.01
CA ARG A 96 2.79 2.68 -9.78
C ARG A 96 1.41 2.39 -10.37
N GLY A 97 1.20 1.18 -10.88
CA GLY A 97 -0.09 0.74 -11.41
C GLY A 97 -1.16 0.67 -10.32
N MET A 98 -0.84 0.13 -9.16
CA MET A 98 -1.78 0.00 -8.05
C MET A 98 -2.16 1.36 -7.44
N TYR A 99 -1.19 2.22 -7.19
CA TYR A 99 -1.41 3.53 -6.56
C TYR A 99 -1.65 4.67 -7.55
N GLN A 100 -1.72 4.37 -8.85
CA GLN A 100 -1.94 5.34 -9.93
C GLN A 100 -0.98 6.54 -9.82
N CYS A 101 0.31 6.25 -9.59
CA CYS A 101 1.30 7.30 -9.37
C CYS A 101 1.40 8.20 -10.61
N ILE A 102 1.14 9.49 -10.43
CA ILE A 102 1.36 10.48 -11.48
C ILE A 102 2.87 10.70 -11.60
N VAL A 103 3.48 10.16 -12.66
CA VAL A 103 4.83 10.54 -13.03
C VAL A 103 4.76 11.99 -13.47
N LYS A 104 5.15 12.93 -12.61
CA LYS A 104 5.34 14.31 -13.06
C LYS A 104 6.40 14.24 -14.17
N PRO A 105 6.09 14.66 -15.41
CA PRO A 105 7.12 14.74 -16.43
C PRO A 105 8.24 15.57 -15.82
N ALA A 106 9.48 15.08 -15.95
CA ALA A 106 10.64 15.88 -15.60
C ALA A 106 10.44 17.22 -16.30
N LEU A 107 10.31 18.30 -15.52
CA LEU A 107 10.16 19.63 -16.09
C LEU A 107 11.30 19.77 -17.11
N PRO A 108 11.02 20.14 -18.37
CA PRO A 108 12.09 20.35 -19.31
C PRO A 108 13.04 21.36 -18.66
N LEU A 109 14.32 21.00 -18.54
CA LEU A 109 15.38 21.88 -18.05
C LEU A 109 15.63 23.09 -18.98
N TRP A 110 14.71 23.35 -19.91
CA TRP A 110 14.73 24.41 -20.90
C TRP A 110 13.53 25.32 -20.69
N HIS A 111 13.64 26.19 -19.70
CA HIS A 111 13.04 27.51 -19.84
C HIS A 111 14.18 28.39 -20.36
N PRO A 112 14.22 28.78 -21.65
CA PRO A 112 15.03 29.92 -22.02
C PRO A 112 14.47 31.09 -21.21
N PHE A 113 15.29 31.67 -20.32
CA PHE A 113 14.94 32.94 -19.68
C PHE A 113 14.48 33.91 -20.79
N PRO A 114 13.33 34.58 -20.65
CA PRO A 114 12.96 35.60 -21.63
C PRO A 114 14.02 36.69 -21.60
N THR A 115 14.85 36.78 -22.63
CA THR A 115 15.96 37.75 -22.76
C THR A 115 15.48 39.18 -23.01
N ASN A 116 14.21 39.52 -22.72
CA ASN A 116 13.63 40.82 -23.03
C ASN A 116 13.28 41.67 -21.80
N TRP A 117 14.08 41.57 -20.74
CA TRP A 117 14.11 42.56 -19.66
C TRP A 117 15.45 43.30 -19.61
N PHE A 118 15.96 43.73 -20.77
CA PHE A 118 16.85 44.88 -20.82
C PHE A 118 15.98 46.14 -20.88
N SER A 119 15.60 46.65 -19.70
CA SER A 119 15.30 48.08 -19.57
C SER A 119 16.62 48.84 -19.61
N PRO A 120 16.83 49.82 -20.51
CA PRO A 120 18.08 50.57 -20.58
C PRO A 120 18.26 51.62 -19.47
N TYR A 121 17.33 51.70 -18.51
CA TYR A 121 17.43 52.64 -17.39
C TYR A 121 17.68 51.91 -16.08
N LEU A 122 18.95 51.73 -15.74
CA LEU A 122 19.52 51.85 -14.38
C LEU A 122 20.99 51.38 -14.43
N MET A 123 21.85 52.21 -15.04
CA MET A 123 23.26 52.20 -14.65
C MET A 123 23.34 52.74 -13.21
N SER A 124 23.39 51.84 -12.24
CA SER A 124 23.88 52.16 -10.90
C SER A 124 25.03 51.23 -10.59
N THR A 125 26.23 51.77 -10.74
CA THR A 125 27.49 51.14 -10.33
C THR A 125 27.54 51.10 -8.81
N ARG A 126 27.20 49.95 -8.23
CA ARG A 126 27.64 49.62 -6.87
C ARG A 126 28.62 48.44 -6.94
N PRO A 127 29.82 48.58 -6.34
CA PRO A 127 30.81 47.52 -6.35
C PRO A 127 30.29 46.30 -5.57
N PHE A 128 30.41 45.13 -6.19
CA PHE A 128 30.06 43.83 -5.62
C PHE A 128 31.14 43.48 -4.58
N THR A 129 30.86 43.76 -3.31
CA THR A 129 31.63 43.18 -2.21
C THR A 129 31.35 41.67 -2.15
N ALA A 130 32.42 40.89 -2.06
CA ALA A 130 32.37 39.44 -1.94
C ALA A 130 31.54 39.03 -0.71
N GLY A 131 30.29 38.62 -0.96
CA GLY A 131 29.44 37.92 0.01
C GLY A 131 29.71 36.42 -0.07
N THR A 132 30.13 35.87 1.06
CA THR A 132 30.35 34.46 1.41
C THR A 132 29.27 33.47 0.91
N PRO A 133 29.60 32.17 0.76
CA PRO A 133 28.71 31.17 0.17
C PRO A 133 27.40 31.05 0.95
N LEU A 134 26.27 31.10 0.25
CA LEU A 134 24.99 30.67 0.81
C LEU A 134 25.07 29.17 1.06
N LYS A 135 25.31 28.86 2.33
CA LYS A 135 25.15 27.58 3.00
C LYS A 135 23.94 26.85 2.41
N GLN A 136 24.16 25.65 1.88
CA GLN A 136 23.11 24.72 1.49
C GLN A 136 22.11 24.64 2.65
N GLN A 137 20.96 25.27 2.48
CA GLN A 137 19.86 25.10 3.41
C GLN A 137 19.33 23.70 3.16
N ASN A 138 19.85 22.75 3.92
CA ASN A 138 19.10 21.56 4.31
C ASN A 138 17.91 22.07 5.13
N THR A 139 16.90 22.59 4.45
CA THR A 139 15.57 22.59 5.00
C THR A 139 15.14 21.13 4.99
N PRO A 140 14.84 20.50 6.14
CA PRO A 140 14.04 19.31 6.11
C PRO A 140 12.78 19.72 5.35
N ILE A 141 12.46 19.01 4.28
CA ILE A 141 11.12 19.09 3.70
C ILE A 141 10.25 18.55 4.83
N LEU A 142 9.74 19.45 5.66
CA LEU A 142 8.59 19.20 6.50
C LEU A 142 7.55 18.70 5.52
N PHE A 143 7.35 17.39 5.51
CA PHE A 143 6.04 16.83 5.23
C PHE A 143 5.11 17.62 6.13
N GLN A 144 4.50 18.67 5.58
CA GLN A 144 3.34 19.26 6.21
C GLN A 144 2.31 18.15 6.16
N ASN A 145 2.27 17.39 7.25
CA ASN A 145 1.11 16.65 7.71
C ASN A 145 0.00 17.67 7.97
N ASN A 146 -0.47 18.34 6.92
CA ASN A 146 -1.65 19.16 6.95
C ASN A 146 -2.84 18.20 6.93
N LEU A 147 -3.10 17.63 8.11
CA LEU A 147 -4.33 16.95 8.49
C LEU A 147 -5.57 17.85 8.34
N GLU A 148 -5.38 19.14 8.03
CA GLU A 148 -6.42 20.15 7.87
C GLU A 148 -7.06 20.18 6.47
N ASN A 149 -6.42 19.62 5.44
CA ASN A 149 -6.94 19.63 4.05
C ASN A 149 -7.55 18.30 3.60
N TRP A 150 -7.55 17.29 4.46
CA TRP A 150 -8.25 16.07 4.16
C TRP A 150 -9.72 16.28 4.49
N GLY A 151 -10.60 15.91 3.56
CA GLY A 151 -12.02 15.85 3.82
C GLY A 151 -12.33 15.06 5.09
N PRO A 152 -13.58 15.00 5.52
CA PRO A 152 -13.94 14.40 6.80
C PRO A 152 -13.62 12.89 6.93
N ASN A 153 -13.18 12.27 5.83
CA ASN A 153 -12.42 11.03 5.80
C ASN A 153 -11.01 11.33 5.29
N ARG A 154 -9.98 10.99 6.09
CA ARG A 154 -8.57 11.23 5.81
C ARG A 154 -7.95 10.24 4.82
N LEU A 155 -8.72 9.26 4.36
CA LEU A 155 -8.38 8.37 3.26
C LEU A 155 -9.51 8.37 2.21
N PRO A 156 -9.19 8.46 0.90
CA PRO A 156 -10.20 8.43 -0.16
C PRO A 156 -10.93 7.07 -0.25
N GLN A 157 -10.29 5.99 0.22
CA GLN A 157 -10.84 4.63 0.20
C GLN A 157 -11.64 4.25 1.45
N CYS A 158 -11.97 5.20 2.35
CA CYS A 158 -12.71 4.89 3.57
C CYS A 158 -13.99 4.06 3.38
N PRO A 159 -14.84 4.27 2.35
CA PRO A 159 -16.04 3.44 2.13
C PRO A 159 -15.77 1.93 1.99
N PHE A 160 -14.62 1.56 1.44
CA PHE A 160 -14.21 0.15 1.29
C PHE A 160 -13.91 -0.50 2.65
N TRP A 161 -13.38 0.28 3.60
CA TRP A 161 -12.98 -0.19 4.92
C TRP A 161 -14.10 -0.13 5.98
N ALA A 162 -15.33 0.20 5.58
CA ALA A 162 -16.45 0.39 6.51
C ALA A 162 -16.73 -0.84 7.40
N ALA A 163 -16.57 -2.06 6.86
CA ALA A 163 -16.77 -3.29 7.62
C ALA A 163 -15.72 -3.49 8.75
N TYR A 164 -14.55 -2.84 8.62
CA TYR A 164 -13.43 -2.99 9.54
C TYR A 164 -13.45 -2.00 10.71
N CYS A 165 -14.40 -1.06 10.74
CA CYS A 165 -14.57 -0.09 11.82
C CYS A 165 -14.86 -0.73 13.19
N ASN A 166 -15.37 -1.97 13.21
CA ASN A 166 -15.65 -2.75 14.43
C ASN A 166 -14.58 -3.79 14.78
N PHE A 167 -13.50 -3.89 13.99
CA PHE A 167 -12.45 -4.89 14.23
C PHE A 167 -11.44 -4.40 15.28
N PRO A 168 -11.00 -5.25 16.23
CA PRO A 168 -10.11 -4.83 17.33
C PRO A 168 -8.75 -4.29 16.87
N LEU A 169 -8.21 -4.85 15.78
CA LEU A 169 -6.87 -4.53 15.29
C LEU A 169 -6.86 -3.25 14.43
N TYR A 170 -7.87 -3.05 13.59
CA TYR A 170 -7.91 -1.96 12.61
C TYR A 170 -8.91 -0.86 12.95
N GLY A 171 -9.87 -1.13 13.84
CA GLY A 171 -10.99 -0.24 14.15
C GLY A 171 -10.55 1.09 14.76
N ARG A 172 -9.55 1.10 15.66
CA ARG A 172 -9.02 2.36 16.23
C ARG A 172 -8.33 3.23 15.18
N LEU A 173 -7.52 2.61 14.32
CA LEU A 173 -6.84 3.31 13.23
C LEU A 173 -7.86 3.88 12.22
N LEU A 174 -8.89 3.10 11.88
CA LEU A 174 -9.95 3.55 10.96
C LEU A 174 -10.87 4.60 11.59
N GLN A 175 -11.03 4.64 12.91
CA GLN A 175 -11.75 5.75 13.57
C GLN A 175 -10.98 7.07 13.46
N GLU A 176 -9.64 7.02 13.44
CA GLU A 176 -8.80 8.21 13.28
C GLU A 176 -8.66 8.66 11.82
N LEU A 177 -8.63 7.70 10.88
CA LEU A 177 -8.44 7.96 9.45
C LEU A 177 -9.76 8.08 8.67
N CYS A 178 -10.85 7.49 9.15
CA CYS A 178 -12.15 7.40 8.48
C CYS A 178 -13.34 7.69 9.42
N PRO A 179 -13.34 8.81 10.17
CA PRO A 179 -14.29 9.03 11.26
C PRO A 179 -15.74 9.09 10.78
N GLN A 180 -16.03 9.64 9.59
CA GLN A 180 -17.40 9.67 9.06
C GLN A 180 -17.88 8.30 8.61
N THR A 181 -17.04 7.52 7.94
CA THR A 181 -17.42 6.16 7.53
C THR A 181 -17.72 5.30 8.75
N CYS A 182 -16.85 5.33 9.76
CA CYS A 182 -17.07 4.54 10.97
C CYS A 182 -18.28 5.05 11.77
N ALA A 183 -18.48 6.37 11.89
CA ALA A 183 -19.68 6.94 12.53
C ALA A 183 -20.98 6.50 11.84
N ALA A 184 -21.01 6.46 10.50
CA ALA A 184 -22.17 6.00 9.74
C ALA A 184 -22.46 4.50 9.96
N VAL A 185 -21.42 3.67 10.12
CA VAL A 185 -21.56 2.25 10.49
C VAL A 185 -22.15 2.11 11.90
N PHE A 186 -21.66 2.89 12.87
CA PHE A 186 -22.18 2.90 14.24
C PHE A 186 -23.63 3.39 14.34
N GLN A 187 -24.02 4.39 13.54
CA GLN A 187 -25.40 4.87 13.46
C GLN A 187 -26.35 3.84 12.82
N LYS A 188 -25.90 3.10 11.80
CA LYS A 188 -26.67 2.00 11.21
C LYS A 188 -26.89 0.86 12.20
N SER A 189 -25.90 0.52 13.03
CA SER A 189 -26.09 -0.45 14.11
C SER A 189 -27.06 0.04 15.20
N ALA A 190 -27.07 1.34 15.52
CA ALA A 190 -28.01 1.92 16.49
C ALA A 190 -29.46 1.96 15.96
N LEU A 191 -29.65 2.23 14.67
CA LEU A 191 -30.96 2.21 14.00
C LEU A 191 -31.49 0.79 13.77
N SER A 192 -30.61 -0.21 13.63
CA SER A 192 -30.99 -1.63 13.61
C SER A 192 -31.52 -2.09 14.97
N TYR A 193 -30.89 -1.65 16.07
CA TYR A 193 -31.32 -1.95 17.44
C TYR A 193 -32.63 -1.26 17.86
N SER A 194 -32.91 -0.04 17.39
CA SER A 194 -34.16 0.67 17.71
C SER A 194 -35.37 0.11 16.95
N ASN A 195 -35.19 -0.33 15.69
CA ASN A 195 -36.25 -0.96 14.90
C ASN A 195 -36.63 -2.36 15.40
N LEU A 196 -35.67 -3.14 15.91
CA LEU A 196 -35.94 -4.42 16.59
C LEU A 196 -36.75 -4.25 17.88
N ARG A 197 -36.74 -3.06 18.50
CA ARG A 197 -37.49 -2.75 19.73
C ARG A 197 -38.95 -2.33 19.47
N MET A 198 -39.26 -1.80 18.28
CA MET A 198 -40.62 -1.36 17.92
C MET A 198 -41.48 -2.45 17.28
N GLN A 199 -40.91 -3.54 16.76
CA GLN A 199 -41.66 -4.57 16.03
C GLN A 199 -42.01 -5.83 16.84
N ASN A 200 -41.79 -5.85 18.16
CA ASN A 200 -42.04 -7.04 18.96
C ASN A 200 -42.93 -6.74 20.19
N PRO A 201 -44.26 -6.95 20.10
CA PRO A 201 -45.18 -6.77 21.25
C PRO A 201 -44.93 -7.74 22.41
N MET A 202 -44.04 -8.72 22.25
CA MET A 202 -43.78 -9.77 23.24
C MET A 202 -42.76 -9.40 24.34
N PHE A 203 -42.06 -8.27 24.24
CA PHE A 203 -41.07 -7.89 25.26
C PHE A 203 -41.63 -7.02 26.40
N ASN A 204 -42.91 -6.63 26.36
CA ASN A 204 -43.53 -5.76 27.36
C ASN A 204 -44.37 -6.50 28.43
N ARG A 205 -44.15 -7.81 28.62
CA ARG A 205 -44.78 -8.59 29.69
C ARG A 205 -43.87 -8.95 30.87
N ASN A 206 -42.54 -8.79 30.74
CA ASN A 206 -41.61 -9.19 31.81
C ASN A 206 -41.13 -8.06 32.74
N LEU A 207 -41.61 -6.82 32.58
CA LEU A 207 -41.35 -5.71 33.51
C LEU A 207 -42.52 -5.42 34.48
N ARG A 208 -43.64 -6.17 34.42
CA ARG A 208 -44.76 -6.07 35.39
C ARG A 208 -44.80 -7.18 36.45
N ARG A 209 -43.72 -7.96 36.63
CA ARG A 209 -43.61 -8.98 37.70
C ARG A 209 -42.43 -8.78 38.68
N ARG A 210 -41.80 -7.60 38.69
CA ARG A 210 -40.78 -7.22 39.69
C ARG A 210 -41.13 -5.95 40.49
N LYS A 211 -42.43 -5.73 40.72
CA LYS A 211 -42.96 -4.86 41.77
C LYS A 211 -44.13 -5.55 42.47
N ARG A 212 -43.81 -6.63 43.16
CA ARG A 212 -44.42 -7.00 44.44
C ARG A 212 -43.26 -7.32 45.37
#